data_AF-A0A843CM90-F1
#
_entry.id   AF-A0A843CM90-F1
#
_cell.length_a   1.000
_cell.length_b   1.000
_cell.length_c   1.000
_cell.angle_alpha   90.00
_cell.angle_beta   90.00
_cell.angle_gamma   90.00
#
_symmetry.space_group_name_H-M   'P 1'
#
loop_
_entity.id
_entity.type
_entity.pdbx_description
1 polymer ?
#
loop_
_entity_poly.entity_id
_entity_poly.type
_entity_poly.pdbx_seq_one_letter_code
_entity_poly.pdbx_strand_id
1 'polypeptide(L)'
;MDDCFEKSEITVYINEGVEKVPISDAADILKHLQNVVYHIDAHLQGMKVTTQFQRSVVAESTLYFREISKGSLSADLSFNPYQTVIPAYVSESSSGSLPRLQQVVCIMEEIIQKTNEGFQSADAFKSVIDNSDRLYYIMSEIDRIWPDSCETPVSVRSGPHKISLNPENKENINIVLEEIDSQRNSRENKIYVGRVIDTSVNPRKILLSTPEGKVSLKYMSGLENVLKDALMKFIRVSVSGNEIKEKSDISECNEYALNSLSEKCRLSLKKPLRLIFSYDEECEAYFVNAGAFNLWTCSPSLKTAVAEINGHAEYLWGAYALQDNDNLEKSGQDLKKNLLDHLEEKE
;
A
#
# COMPACT_ATOMS: atom_id res chain seq x y z
N MET A 1 -11.50 -20.56 13.96
CA MET A 1 -10.36 -20.16 14.82
C MET A 1 -10.22 -21.04 16.06
N ASP A 2 -10.95 -22.16 16.18
CA ASP A 2 -10.95 -22.98 17.41
C ASP A 2 -9.92 -24.14 17.42
N ASP A 3 -9.20 -24.39 16.31
CA ASP A 3 -8.19 -25.46 16.20
C ASP A 3 -6.72 -24.97 16.28
N CYS A 4 -6.47 -23.69 16.63
CA CYS A 4 -5.09 -23.15 16.72
C CYS A 4 -4.37 -23.48 18.05
N PHE A 5 -5.03 -24.12 19.03
CA PHE A 5 -4.55 -24.19 20.42
C PHE A 5 -3.33 -25.11 20.68
N GLU A 6 -2.92 -25.94 19.72
CA GLU A 6 -1.73 -26.84 19.85
C GLU A 6 -0.52 -26.43 18.98
N LYS A 7 -0.62 -25.33 18.20
CA LYS A 7 0.28 -25.06 17.06
C LYS A 7 1.61 -24.40 17.43
N SER A 8 2.66 -25.19 17.68
CA SER A 8 4.06 -24.69 17.75
C SER A 8 5.03 -25.40 16.79
N GLU A 9 4.48 -26.18 15.87
CA GLU A 9 5.21 -27.07 14.99
C GLU A 9 4.80 -26.85 13.54
N ILE A 10 5.78 -26.90 12.65
CA ILE A 10 5.61 -26.78 11.21
C ILE A 10 6.28 -28.00 10.60
N THR A 11 5.53 -28.80 9.84
CA THR A 11 6.13 -29.84 9.01
C THR A 11 6.15 -29.38 7.57
N VAL A 12 7.30 -29.47 6.92
CA VAL A 12 7.42 -29.27 5.47
C VAL A 12 7.73 -30.58 4.78
N TYR A 13 6.93 -30.88 3.77
CA TYR A 13 7.10 -32.02 2.87
C TYR A 13 7.57 -31.51 1.52
N ILE A 14 8.70 -32.02 1.03
CA ILE A 14 9.27 -31.69 -0.28
C ILE A 14 9.38 -32.98 -1.08
N ASN A 15 8.75 -32.96 -2.25
CA ASN A 15 8.73 -34.05 -3.21
C ASN A 15 8.17 -35.37 -2.65
N GLU A 16 7.06 -35.27 -1.91
CA GLU A 16 6.43 -36.43 -1.28
C GLU A 16 6.01 -37.48 -2.33
N GLY A 17 6.55 -38.69 -2.21
CA GLY A 17 6.28 -39.77 -3.17
C GLY A 17 7.26 -39.89 -4.35
N VAL A 18 8.27 -39.02 -4.44
CA VAL A 18 9.36 -39.11 -5.43
C VAL A 18 10.69 -39.44 -4.74
N GLU A 19 11.53 -40.26 -5.39
CA GLU A 19 12.70 -40.89 -4.75
C GLU A 19 13.85 -39.94 -4.38
N LYS A 20 13.96 -38.75 -4.99
CA LYS A 20 15.14 -37.88 -4.83
C LYS A 20 14.77 -36.40 -4.84
N VAL A 21 15.36 -35.64 -3.90
CA VAL A 21 15.28 -34.18 -3.80
C VAL A 21 16.70 -33.61 -3.79
N PRO A 22 17.03 -32.63 -4.63
CA PRO A 22 18.29 -31.92 -4.52
C PRO A 22 18.41 -31.22 -3.17
N ILE A 23 19.56 -31.36 -2.52
CA ILE A 23 19.82 -30.73 -1.20
C ILE A 23 19.76 -29.20 -1.30
N SER A 24 20.12 -28.63 -2.45
CA SER A 24 19.99 -27.19 -2.73
C SER A 24 18.56 -26.73 -2.55
N ASP A 25 17.62 -27.43 -3.18
CA ASP A 25 16.21 -27.02 -3.23
C ASP A 25 15.57 -27.15 -1.85
N ALA A 26 15.91 -28.24 -1.14
CA ALA A 26 15.54 -28.41 0.25
C ALA A 26 16.06 -27.28 1.15
N ALA A 27 17.35 -26.96 1.04
CA ALA A 27 17.98 -25.91 1.85
C ALA A 27 17.40 -24.53 1.55
N ASP A 28 17.11 -24.23 0.29
CA ASP A 28 16.53 -22.97 -0.14
C ASP A 28 15.09 -22.81 0.37
N ILE A 29 14.24 -23.84 0.24
CA ILE A 29 12.88 -23.84 0.79
C ILE A 29 12.90 -23.61 2.31
N LEU A 30 13.74 -24.33 3.04
CA LEU A 30 13.85 -24.21 4.50
C LEU A 30 14.35 -22.83 4.93
N LYS A 31 15.29 -22.25 4.18
CA LYS A 31 15.80 -20.90 4.42
C LYS A 31 14.71 -19.85 4.20
N HIS A 32 13.95 -19.95 3.13
CA HIS A 32 12.87 -19.00 2.83
C HIS A 32 11.73 -19.13 3.85
N LEU A 33 11.39 -20.35 4.28
CA LEU A 33 10.45 -20.59 5.37
C LEU A 33 10.91 -19.92 6.68
N GLN A 34 12.20 -20.07 7.02
CA GLN A 34 12.77 -19.41 8.20
C GLN A 34 12.65 -17.88 8.12
N ASN A 35 12.85 -17.30 6.94
CA ASN A 35 12.70 -15.85 6.73
C ASN A 35 11.25 -15.39 6.87
N VAL A 36 10.27 -16.16 6.35
CA VAL A 36 8.85 -15.89 6.55
C VAL A 36 8.52 -15.79 8.03
N VAL A 37 8.97 -16.78 8.82
CA VAL A 37 8.81 -16.81 10.28
C VAL A 37 9.43 -15.58 10.94
N TYR A 38 10.66 -15.21 10.58
CA TYR A 38 11.31 -14.00 11.12
C TYR A 38 10.57 -12.71 10.77
N HIS A 39 10.05 -12.59 9.55
CA HIS A 39 9.29 -11.40 9.16
C HIS A 39 7.98 -11.27 9.94
N ILE A 40 7.24 -12.37 10.12
CA ILE A 40 6.00 -12.39 10.90
C ILE A 40 6.29 -12.09 12.38
N ASP A 41 7.30 -12.74 12.96
CA ASP A 41 7.64 -12.52 14.36
C ASP A 41 8.07 -11.08 14.65
N ALA A 42 8.92 -10.51 13.78
CA ALA A 42 9.31 -9.11 13.87
C ALA A 42 8.11 -8.14 13.70
N HIS A 43 7.10 -8.53 12.92
CA HIS A 43 5.86 -7.75 12.79
C HIS A 43 5.06 -7.74 14.10
N LEU A 44 4.87 -8.91 14.73
CA LEU A 44 4.20 -9.04 16.03
C LEU A 44 4.92 -8.27 17.14
N GLN A 45 6.24 -8.16 17.07
CA GLN A 45 7.06 -7.34 17.97
C GLN A 45 6.99 -5.82 17.67
N GLY A 46 6.25 -5.39 16.64
CA GLY A 46 6.15 -3.97 16.25
C GLY A 46 7.45 -3.39 15.69
N MET A 47 8.34 -4.23 15.16
CA MET A 47 9.65 -3.81 14.71
C MET A 47 9.59 -3.17 13.31
N LYS A 48 10.50 -2.21 13.08
CA LYS A 48 10.69 -1.62 11.75
C LYS A 48 11.05 -2.71 10.72
N VAL A 49 10.62 -2.49 9.48
CA VAL A 49 10.93 -3.38 8.37
C VAL A 49 12.43 -3.31 8.06
N THR A 50 13.07 -4.48 8.07
CA THR A 50 14.50 -4.67 7.85
C THR A 50 14.73 -6.09 7.34
N THR A 51 15.75 -6.28 6.51
CA THR A 51 16.24 -7.60 6.10
C THR A 51 17.27 -8.16 7.09
N GLN A 52 17.75 -7.33 8.01
CA GLN A 52 18.62 -7.73 9.12
C GLN A 52 17.81 -7.85 10.40
N PHE A 53 17.48 -9.09 10.78
CA PHE A 53 16.71 -9.37 11.99
C PHE A 53 17.57 -9.15 13.24
N GLN A 54 16.98 -8.53 14.27
CA GLN A 54 17.66 -8.37 15.55
C GLN A 54 17.84 -9.72 16.24
N ARG A 55 18.81 -9.78 17.15
CA ARG A 55 19.12 -11.00 17.92
C ARG A 55 17.91 -11.55 18.68
N SER A 56 16.97 -10.72 19.11
CA SER A 56 15.74 -11.16 19.79
C SER A 56 14.86 -12.03 18.89
N VAL A 57 14.52 -11.53 17.69
CA VAL A 57 13.76 -12.28 16.67
C VAL A 57 14.47 -13.58 16.33
N VAL A 58 15.75 -13.51 16.00
CA VAL A 58 16.53 -14.70 15.62
C VAL A 58 16.57 -15.70 16.76
N ALA A 59 16.84 -15.25 17.99
CA ALA A 59 16.90 -16.16 19.13
C ALA A 59 15.56 -16.84 19.40
N GLU A 60 14.43 -16.13 19.29
CA GLU A 60 13.09 -16.60 19.70
C GLU A 60 12.33 -17.38 18.63
N SER A 61 12.60 -17.11 17.36
CA SER A 61 11.80 -17.64 16.23
C SER A 61 12.61 -18.46 15.23
N THR A 62 13.82 -18.88 15.59
CA THR A 62 14.56 -19.88 14.80
C THR A 62 13.87 -21.24 14.88
N LEU A 63 13.66 -21.85 13.71
CA LEU A 63 13.15 -23.19 13.52
C LEU A 63 14.31 -24.19 13.62
N TYR A 64 14.10 -25.24 14.42
CA TYR A 64 15.04 -26.33 14.60
C TYR A 64 14.41 -27.63 14.10
N PHE A 65 15.21 -28.46 13.42
CA PHE A 65 14.81 -29.81 13.04
C PHE A 65 14.61 -30.66 14.28
N ARG A 66 13.42 -31.24 14.41
CA ARG A 66 13.16 -32.34 15.36
C ARG A 66 13.47 -33.67 14.72
N GLU A 67 12.90 -33.90 13.54
CA GLU A 67 13.07 -35.13 12.77
C GLU A 67 13.22 -34.80 11.29
N ILE A 68 14.06 -35.59 10.62
CA ILE A 68 14.21 -35.58 9.16
C ILE A 68 14.11 -37.04 8.71
N SER A 69 13.08 -37.39 7.95
CA SER A 69 12.95 -38.74 7.40
C SER A 69 13.79 -38.88 6.11
N LYS A 70 14.43 -40.05 5.93
CA LYS A 70 15.23 -40.36 4.73
C LYS A 70 14.33 -40.79 3.57
N GLY A 71 14.42 -40.09 2.43
CA GLY A 71 13.62 -40.31 1.22
C GLY A 71 13.25 -38.98 0.57
N SER A 72 12.00 -38.84 0.09
CA SER A 72 11.34 -37.53 -0.01
C SER A 72 11.50 -36.78 1.31
N LEU A 73 11.88 -35.49 1.29
CA LEU A 73 12.21 -34.79 2.52
C LEU A 73 10.93 -34.43 3.29
N SER A 74 10.74 -35.06 4.45
CA SER A 74 9.82 -34.54 5.48
C SER A 74 10.66 -33.99 6.62
N ALA A 75 10.52 -32.70 6.89
CA ALA A 75 11.21 -32.01 7.96
C ALA A 75 10.19 -31.50 8.99
N ASP A 76 10.26 -32.04 10.20
CA ASP A 76 9.50 -31.53 11.35
C ASP A 76 10.31 -30.44 12.03
N LEU A 77 9.76 -29.23 12.04
CA LEU A 77 10.39 -28.02 12.56
C LEU A 77 9.63 -27.52 13.79
N SER A 78 10.36 -27.15 14.83
CA SER A 78 9.79 -26.45 15.97
C SER A 78 10.65 -25.27 16.40
N PHE A 79 10.04 -24.32 17.09
CA PHE A 79 10.78 -23.30 17.81
C PHE A 79 11.62 -23.92 18.95
N ASN A 80 12.56 -23.14 19.48
CA ASN A 80 13.42 -23.60 20.57
C ASN A 80 12.58 -24.00 21.81
N PRO A 81 12.64 -25.26 22.26
CA PRO A 81 11.85 -25.75 23.39
C PRO A 81 12.22 -25.09 24.73
N TYR A 82 13.41 -24.48 24.83
CA TYR A 82 13.84 -23.76 26.03
C TYR A 82 13.30 -22.33 26.12
N GLN A 83 12.64 -21.82 25.08
CA GLN A 83 11.99 -20.49 25.08
C GLN A 83 10.47 -20.56 25.20
N THR A 84 9.86 -21.75 25.07
CA THR A 84 8.46 -22.01 25.42
C THR A 84 8.18 -21.90 26.92
N VAL A 85 9.20 -21.64 27.77
CA VAL A 85 9.07 -21.51 29.21
C VAL A 85 9.66 -20.18 29.70
N ILE A 86 9.02 -19.07 29.32
CA ILE A 86 9.03 -17.88 30.19
C ILE A 86 7.57 -17.43 30.35
N PRO A 87 6.89 -17.79 31.46
CA PRO A 87 5.65 -17.13 31.84
C PRO A 87 6.00 -15.73 32.34
N ALA A 88 6.15 -14.76 31.43
CA ALA A 88 6.31 -13.36 31.79
C ALA A 88 5.02 -12.61 31.46
N TYR A 89 4.29 -12.26 32.53
CA TYR A 89 3.19 -11.31 32.55
C TYR A 89 2.02 -11.62 31.60
N VAL A 90 1.19 -12.59 32.01
CA VAL A 90 -0.26 -12.42 31.80
C VAL A 90 -0.66 -11.23 32.68
N SER A 91 -0.63 -10.02 32.13
CA SER A 91 -1.50 -8.98 32.66
C SER A 91 -2.92 -9.52 32.56
N GLU A 92 -3.61 -9.65 33.68
CA GLU A 92 -4.99 -10.11 33.83
C GLU A 92 -6.02 -9.16 33.16
N SER A 93 -5.75 -8.73 31.94
CA SER A 93 -6.55 -7.76 31.21
C SER A 93 -6.54 -8.03 29.71
N SER A 94 -6.79 -9.28 29.32
CA SER A 94 -7.55 -9.60 28.09
C SER A 94 -7.66 -11.12 27.97
N SER A 95 -8.89 -11.62 28.04
CA SER A 95 -9.27 -12.95 27.62
C SER A 95 -8.75 -13.28 26.20
N GLY A 96 -8.02 -14.39 26.05
CA GLY A 96 -8.03 -15.17 24.79
C GLY A 96 -6.88 -15.04 23.78
N SER A 97 -5.75 -14.39 24.08
CA SER A 97 -4.64 -14.29 23.10
C SER A 97 -3.70 -15.51 23.13
N LEU A 98 -3.49 -16.14 21.96
CA LEU A 98 -2.55 -17.25 21.76
C LEU A 98 -1.10 -16.81 22.08
N PRO A 99 -0.24 -17.69 22.61
CA PRO A 99 1.20 -17.45 22.71
C PRO A 99 1.79 -16.95 21.37
N ARG A 100 2.70 -15.97 21.42
CA ARG A 100 3.23 -15.27 20.22
C ARG A 100 3.73 -16.20 19.12
N LEU A 101 4.47 -17.25 19.45
CA LEU A 101 4.98 -18.20 18.46
C LEU A 101 3.85 -19.01 17.79
N GLN A 102 2.75 -19.26 18.49
CA GLN A 102 1.57 -19.87 17.89
C GLN A 102 0.88 -18.89 16.93
N GLN A 103 0.86 -17.59 17.26
CA GLN A 103 0.37 -16.56 16.33
C GLN A 103 1.20 -16.53 15.05
N VAL A 104 2.53 -16.69 15.13
CA VAL A 104 3.41 -16.76 13.95
C VAL A 104 2.99 -17.91 13.03
N VAL A 105 2.76 -19.10 13.60
CA VAL A 105 2.33 -20.27 12.83
C VAL A 105 0.95 -20.05 12.20
N CYS A 106 -0.03 -19.56 12.97
CA CYS A 106 -1.38 -19.32 12.46
C CYS A 106 -1.38 -18.24 11.35
N ILE A 107 -0.59 -17.18 11.47
CA ILE A 107 -0.43 -16.15 10.42
C ILE A 107 0.19 -16.75 9.14
N MET A 108 1.26 -17.53 9.29
CA MET A 108 1.92 -18.17 8.15
C MET A 108 0.95 -19.11 7.42
N GLU A 109 0.23 -19.96 8.17
CA GLU A 109 -0.77 -20.89 7.64
C GLU A 109 -1.90 -20.13 6.93
N GLU A 110 -2.39 -19.03 7.50
CA GLU A 110 -3.43 -18.20 6.88
C GLU A 110 -2.96 -17.59 5.55
N ILE A 111 -1.73 -17.06 5.49
CA ILE A 111 -1.18 -16.51 4.24
C ILE A 111 -1.00 -17.61 3.19
N ILE A 112 -0.44 -18.77 3.57
CA ILE A 112 -0.29 -19.90 2.67
C ILE A 112 -1.66 -20.39 2.16
N GLN A 113 -2.64 -20.50 3.05
CA GLN A 113 -3.99 -20.95 2.71
C GLN A 113 -4.67 -19.99 1.74
N LYS A 114 -4.66 -18.68 2.02
CA LYS A 114 -5.22 -17.66 1.12
C LYS A 114 -4.54 -17.66 -0.25
N THR A 115 -3.22 -17.84 -0.27
CA THR A 115 -2.49 -17.97 -1.54
C THR A 115 -2.94 -19.22 -2.30
N ASN A 116 -3.13 -20.34 -1.59
CA ASN A 116 -3.57 -21.60 -2.19
C ASN A 116 -5.06 -21.60 -2.63
N GLU A 117 -5.88 -20.74 -2.04
CA GLU A 117 -7.27 -20.50 -2.45
C GLU A 117 -7.38 -19.58 -3.68
N GLY A 118 -6.27 -19.00 -4.14
CA GLY A 118 -6.20 -18.21 -5.35
C GLY A 118 -6.56 -16.74 -5.17
N PHE A 119 -6.39 -16.18 -3.96
CA PHE A 119 -6.59 -14.74 -3.75
C PHE A 119 -5.55 -13.92 -4.53
N GLN A 120 -6.04 -12.94 -5.29
CA GLN A 120 -5.24 -12.10 -6.21
C GLN A 120 -5.12 -10.64 -5.75
N SER A 121 -5.53 -10.30 -4.52
CA SER A 121 -5.47 -8.93 -4.02
C SER A 121 -4.72 -8.82 -2.70
N ALA A 122 -3.86 -7.82 -2.58
CA ALA A 122 -3.12 -7.49 -1.37
C ALA A 122 -4.05 -7.23 -0.17
N ASP A 123 -5.24 -6.69 -0.39
CA ASP A 123 -6.21 -6.39 0.67
C ASP A 123 -6.69 -7.65 1.40
N ALA A 124 -6.73 -8.80 0.72
CA ALA A 124 -7.09 -10.08 1.35
C ALA A 124 -6.07 -10.51 2.42
N PHE A 125 -4.83 -10.05 2.30
CA PHE A 125 -3.73 -10.37 3.22
C PHE A 125 -3.52 -9.28 4.29
N LYS A 126 -4.04 -8.06 4.07
CA LYS A 126 -3.96 -6.95 5.04
C LYS A 126 -4.71 -7.21 6.34
N SER A 127 -5.66 -8.13 6.35
CA SER A 127 -6.32 -8.57 7.60
C SER A 127 -5.36 -9.32 8.54
N VAL A 128 -4.22 -9.80 8.01
CA VAL A 128 -3.23 -10.60 8.73
C VAL A 128 -1.95 -9.81 8.97
N ILE A 129 -1.46 -9.11 7.93
CA ILE A 129 -0.30 -8.24 7.98
C ILE A 129 -0.70 -6.88 7.40
N ASP A 130 -0.97 -5.91 8.26
CA ASP A 130 -1.43 -4.58 7.86
C ASP A 130 -0.34 -3.74 7.16
N ASN A 131 0.93 -4.05 7.45
CA ASN A 131 2.08 -3.31 6.96
C ASN A 131 2.47 -3.79 5.54
N SER A 132 2.22 -2.96 4.52
CA SER A 132 2.49 -3.29 3.11
C SER A 132 3.95 -3.65 2.82
N ASP A 133 4.92 -2.96 3.46
CA ASP A 133 6.33 -3.25 3.25
C ASP A 133 6.70 -4.61 3.83
N ARG A 134 6.14 -4.95 4.99
CA ARG A 134 6.31 -6.26 5.62
C ARG A 134 5.65 -7.36 4.80
N LEU A 135 4.42 -7.13 4.35
CA LEU A 135 3.68 -8.06 3.52
C LEU A 135 4.45 -8.36 2.22
N TYR A 136 5.04 -7.34 1.59
CA TYR A 136 5.90 -7.54 0.41
C TYR A 136 7.04 -8.53 0.68
N TYR A 137 7.79 -8.36 1.77
CA TYR A 137 8.89 -9.28 2.09
C TYR A 137 8.38 -10.68 2.40
N ILE A 138 7.28 -10.81 3.14
CA ILE A 138 6.68 -12.13 3.43
C ILE A 138 6.26 -12.81 2.12
N MET A 139 5.50 -12.13 1.26
CA MET A 139 5.06 -12.69 -0.02
C MET A 139 6.24 -13.02 -0.95
N SER A 140 7.31 -12.22 -0.94
CA SER A 140 8.52 -12.48 -1.73
C SER A 140 9.27 -13.72 -1.26
N GLU A 141 9.27 -14.01 0.04
CA GLU A 141 9.86 -15.25 0.55
C GLU A 141 8.93 -16.44 0.30
N ILE A 142 7.60 -16.26 0.33
CA ILE A 142 6.61 -17.29 -0.04
C ILE A 142 6.71 -17.66 -1.52
N ASP A 143 6.88 -16.70 -2.43
CA ASP A 143 7.10 -16.95 -3.86
C ASP A 143 8.27 -17.91 -4.11
N ARG A 144 9.35 -17.78 -3.34
CA ARG A 144 10.55 -18.64 -3.43
C ARG A 144 10.37 -20.02 -2.82
N ILE A 145 9.39 -20.20 -1.93
CA ILE A 145 8.98 -21.52 -1.42
C ILE A 145 8.04 -22.20 -2.41
N TRP A 146 7.27 -21.41 -3.17
CA TRP A 146 6.21 -21.92 -4.02
C TRP A 146 6.76 -22.66 -5.25
N PRO A 147 6.26 -23.88 -5.53
CA PRO A 147 6.76 -24.68 -6.64
C PRO A 147 6.44 -24.05 -8.00
N ASP A 148 7.40 -24.06 -8.92
CA ASP A 148 7.23 -23.61 -10.32
C ASP A 148 6.46 -24.62 -11.18
N SER A 149 6.53 -25.91 -10.81
CA SER A 149 5.92 -27.01 -11.54
C SER A 149 5.46 -28.12 -10.60
N CYS A 150 4.64 -29.03 -11.10
CA CYS A 150 4.22 -30.23 -10.35
C CYS A 150 5.35 -31.24 -10.10
N GLU A 151 6.56 -31.01 -10.61
CA GLU A 151 7.70 -31.95 -10.47
C GLU A 151 8.35 -31.90 -9.08
N THR A 152 8.20 -30.79 -8.36
CA THR A 152 8.68 -30.64 -6.98
C THR A 152 7.52 -30.23 -6.07
N PRO A 153 6.57 -31.14 -5.78
CA PRO A 153 5.43 -30.83 -4.93
C PRO A 153 5.93 -30.47 -3.53
N VAL A 154 5.46 -29.34 -3.02
CA VAL A 154 5.73 -28.87 -1.66
C VAL A 154 4.41 -28.87 -0.90
N SER A 155 4.42 -29.35 0.33
CA SER A 155 3.29 -29.22 1.25
C SER A 155 3.77 -28.72 2.60
N VAL A 156 2.96 -27.88 3.22
CA VAL A 156 3.20 -27.37 4.57
C VAL A 156 2.06 -27.87 5.47
N ARG A 157 2.41 -28.41 6.63
CA ARG A 157 1.46 -28.86 7.63
C ARG A 157 1.71 -28.13 8.94
N SER A 158 0.62 -27.68 9.54
CA SER A 158 0.57 -27.10 10.88
C SER A 158 -0.58 -27.77 11.63
N GLY A 159 -0.26 -28.59 12.63
CA GLY A 159 -1.25 -29.46 13.29
C GLY A 159 -1.86 -30.50 12.34
N PRO A 160 -3.19 -30.73 12.35
CA PRO A 160 -3.84 -31.75 11.53
C PRO A 160 -3.98 -31.35 10.05
N HIS A 161 -3.80 -30.07 9.72
CA HIS A 161 -4.06 -29.55 8.38
C HIS A 161 -2.78 -29.50 7.55
N LYS A 162 -2.81 -30.24 6.44
CA LYS A 162 -1.75 -30.24 5.43
C LYS A 162 -2.23 -29.51 4.18
N ILE A 163 -1.51 -28.46 3.81
CA ILE A 163 -1.77 -27.64 2.63
C ILE A 163 -0.75 -28.04 1.56
N SER A 164 -1.25 -28.59 0.44
CA SER A 164 -0.42 -28.80 -0.75
C SER A 164 -0.35 -27.51 -1.54
N LEU A 165 0.86 -27.00 -1.79
CA LEU A 165 1.07 -25.77 -2.54
C LEU A 165 0.79 -26.03 -4.02
N ASN A 166 -0.27 -25.40 -4.56
CA ASN A 166 -0.64 -25.55 -5.97
C ASN A 166 0.26 -24.67 -6.86
N PRO A 167 1.08 -25.23 -7.77
CA PRO A 167 1.95 -24.45 -8.66
C PRO A 167 1.18 -23.43 -9.52
N GLU A 168 -0.07 -23.72 -9.90
CA GLU A 168 -0.89 -22.82 -10.72
C GLU A 168 -1.19 -21.48 -10.02
N ASN A 169 -1.16 -21.47 -8.68
CA ASN A 169 -1.40 -20.26 -7.89
C ASN A 169 -0.15 -19.38 -7.72
N LYS A 170 1.01 -19.79 -8.23
CA LYS A 170 2.23 -18.97 -8.15
C LYS A 170 2.05 -17.62 -8.83
N GLU A 171 1.34 -17.58 -9.95
CA GLU A 171 1.04 -16.33 -10.66
C GLU A 171 0.20 -15.36 -9.81
N ASN A 172 -0.66 -15.86 -8.93
CA ASN A 172 -1.42 -15.02 -8.02
C ASN A 172 -0.50 -14.32 -7.01
N ILE A 173 0.60 -14.96 -6.60
CA ILE A 173 1.62 -14.34 -5.75
C ILE A 173 2.28 -13.18 -6.49
N ASN A 174 2.62 -13.36 -7.78
CA ASN A 174 3.18 -12.30 -8.61
C ASN A 174 2.22 -11.11 -8.74
N ILE A 175 0.93 -11.35 -9.00
CA ILE A 175 -0.09 -10.29 -9.07
C ILE A 175 -0.16 -9.51 -7.74
N VAL A 176 -0.18 -10.21 -6.60
CA VAL A 176 -0.20 -9.58 -5.27
C VAL A 176 1.10 -8.80 -5.01
N LEU A 177 2.26 -9.34 -5.39
CA LEU A 177 3.54 -8.67 -5.28
C LEU A 177 3.60 -7.40 -6.13
N GLU A 178 3.13 -7.45 -7.38
CA GLU A 178 3.03 -6.29 -8.27
C GLU A 178 2.05 -5.24 -7.73
N GLU A 179 0.92 -5.65 -7.17
CA GLU A 179 -0.04 -4.74 -6.54
C GLU A 179 0.61 -4.04 -5.33
N ILE A 180 1.26 -4.80 -4.43
CA ILE A 180 1.97 -4.24 -3.28
C ILE A 180 3.12 -3.35 -3.74
N ASP A 181 3.88 -3.77 -4.76
CA ASP A 181 5.01 -3.02 -5.28
C ASP A 181 4.56 -1.74 -5.98
N SER A 182 3.42 -1.73 -6.68
CA SER A 182 2.82 -0.50 -7.21
C SER A 182 2.36 0.44 -6.07
N GLN A 183 1.83 -0.09 -4.96
CA GLN A 183 1.49 0.66 -3.75
C GLN A 183 2.74 1.18 -3.01
N ARG A 184 3.89 0.49 -3.15
CA ARG A 184 5.18 0.90 -2.57
C ARG A 184 5.92 1.88 -3.47
N ASN A 185 5.96 1.66 -4.77
CA ASN A 185 6.63 2.48 -5.78
C ASN A 185 5.83 3.74 -6.12
N SER A 186 4.52 3.78 -5.89
CA SER A 186 3.78 5.05 -5.83
C SER A 186 4.23 5.95 -4.66
N ARG A 187 5.06 5.45 -3.73
CA ARG A 187 5.80 6.25 -2.74
C ARG A 187 7.14 6.79 -3.27
N GLU A 188 7.60 6.34 -4.43
CA GLU A 188 8.76 6.91 -5.13
C GLU A 188 8.26 7.97 -6.11
N ASN A 189 8.45 9.26 -5.75
CA ASN A 189 8.12 10.45 -6.54
C ASN A 189 6.63 10.77 -6.66
N LYS A 190 6.00 11.06 -5.51
CA LYS A 190 4.71 11.77 -5.50
C LYS A 190 4.94 13.23 -5.84
N ILE A 191 4.11 13.80 -6.70
CA ILE A 191 4.14 15.22 -7.03
C ILE A 191 3.01 15.91 -6.27
N TYR A 192 3.36 16.94 -5.49
CA TYR A 192 2.39 17.84 -4.89
C TYR A 192 2.36 19.14 -5.67
N VAL A 193 1.15 19.65 -5.92
CA VAL A 193 0.92 21.01 -6.40
C VAL A 193 0.09 21.73 -5.35
N GLY A 194 0.58 22.87 -4.87
CA GLY A 194 -0.10 23.59 -3.81
C GLY A 194 0.62 24.86 -3.37
N ARG A 195 -0.05 25.63 -2.53
CA ARG A 195 0.51 26.87 -1.97
C ARG A 195 1.34 26.58 -0.73
N VAL A 196 2.53 27.16 -0.66
CA VAL A 196 3.36 27.11 0.55
C VAL A 196 2.76 28.03 1.61
N ILE A 197 2.24 27.46 2.69
CA ILE A 197 1.63 28.21 3.80
C ILE A 197 2.69 28.61 4.81
N ASP A 198 3.58 27.67 5.14
CA ASP A 198 4.56 27.85 6.21
C ASP A 198 5.80 26.98 5.98
N THR A 199 6.94 27.44 6.50
CA THR A 199 8.22 26.74 6.45
C THR A 199 8.89 26.84 7.83
N SER A 200 9.29 25.70 8.40
CA SER A 200 10.08 25.63 9.63
C SER A 200 11.43 24.99 9.36
N VAL A 201 12.47 25.49 10.01
CA VAL A 201 13.85 24.96 9.93
C VAL A 201 14.14 23.96 11.06
N ASN A 202 13.43 24.08 12.19
CA ASN A 202 13.58 23.20 13.35
C ASN A 202 12.20 22.89 13.97
N PRO A 203 11.56 21.76 13.59
CA PRO A 203 12.02 20.75 12.63
C PRO A 203 11.91 21.22 11.16
N ARG A 204 12.82 20.77 10.28
CA ARG A 204 12.78 21.02 8.83
C ARG A 204 11.49 20.50 8.21
N LYS A 205 10.51 21.37 8.03
CA LYS A 205 9.18 21.06 7.50
C LYS A 205 8.62 22.18 6.66
N ILE A 206 7.83 21.82 5.67
CA ILE A 206 7.00 22.73 4.88
C ILE A 206 5.54 22.31 5.00
N LEU A 207 4.65 23.28 5.06
CA LEU A 207 3.21 23.09 5.05
C LEU A 207 2.64 23.58 3.72
N LEU A 208 2.06 22.67 2.95
CA LEU A 208 1.43 22.96 1.67
C LEU A 208 -0.10 22.92 1.81
N SER A 209 -0.80 23.87 1.19
CA SER A 209 -2.23 23.77 0.90
C SER A 209 -2.41 23.15 -0.49
N THR A 210 -2.86 21.91 -0.57
CA THR A 210 -3.07 21.16 -1.82
C THR A 210 -4.56 20.91 -2.07
N PRO A 211 -4.96 20.47 -3.28
CA PRO A 211 -6.33 20.03 -3.57
C PRO A 211 -6.85 18.91 -2.66
N GLU A 212 -5.96 18.10 -2.09
CA GLU A 212 -6.32 17.01 -1.17
C GLU A 212 -6.45 17.48 0.29
N GLY A 213 -5.89 18.65 0.62
CA GLY A 213 -5.89 19.25 1.95
C GLY A 213 -4.54 19.85 2.33
N LYS A 214 -4.35 20.12 3.63
CA LYS A 214 -3.05 20.58 4.13
C LYS A 214 -2.11 19.38 4.27
N VAL A 215 -0.93 19.46 3.67
CA VAL A 215 0.10 18.42 3.69
C VAL A 215 1.37 18.97 4.34
N SER A 216 1.90 18.25 5.34
CA SER A 216 3.18 18.58 5.97
C SER A 216 4.28 17.63 5.50
N LEU A 217 5.28 18.20 4.81
CA LEU A 217 6.41 17.47 4.24
C LEU A 217 7.69 17.81 4.99
N LYS A 218 8.60 16.86 5.13
CA LYS A 218 9.99 17.11 5.57
C LYS A 218 10.83 17.55 4.39
N TYR A 219 11.96 18.20 4.63
CA TYR A 219 12.94 18.50 3.59
C TYR A 219 14.38 18.35 4.09
N MET A 220 15.28 17.98 3.18
CA MET A 220 16.72 17.84 3.45
C MET A 220 17.41 19.21 3.65
N SER A 221 18.50 19.21 4.41
CA SER A 221 19.37 20.40 4.52
C SER A 221 19.88 20.82 3.15
N GLY A 222 19.92 22.14 2.89
CA GLY A 222 20.31 22.73 1.61
C GLY A 222 19.13 23.32 0.82
N LEU A 223 17.90 22.97 1.18
CA LEU A 223 16.67 23.47 0.53
C LEU A 223 16.05 24.68 1.24
N GLU A 224 16.63 25.15 2.34
CA GLU A 224 16.06 26.22 3.17
C GLU A 224 15.80 27.50 2.36
N ASN A 225 16.76 27.94 1.54
CA ASN A 225 16.60 29.16 0.74
C ASN A 225 15.56 29.00 -0.35
N VAL A 226 15.58 27.86 -1.07
CA VAL A 226 14.63 27.57 -2.15
C VAL A 226 13.20 27.56 -1.62
N LEU A 227 12.98 26.91 -0.47
CA LEU A 227 11.66 26.81 0.13
C LEU A 227 11.21 28.13 0.78
N LYS A 228 12.14 28.92 1.31
CA LYS A 228 11.86 30.26 1.84
C LYS A 228 11.42 31.22 0.73
N ASP A 229 12.05 31.16 -0.44
CA ASP A 229 11.69 31.99 -1.60
C ASP A 229 10.35 31.56 -2.24
N ALA A 230 9.93 30.32 -1.95
CA ALA A 230 8.64 29.77 -2.36
C ALA A 230 7.49 30.07 -1.37
N LEU A 231 7.78 30.67 -0.21
CA LEU A 231 6.76 30.99 0.80
C LEU A 231 5.63 31.85 0.18
N MET A 232 4.38 31.52 0.50
CA MET A 232 3.16 32.12 -0.06
C MET A 232 2.89 31.86 -1.55
N LYS A 233 3.81 31.21 -2.28
CA LYS A 233 3.65 30.90 -3.72
C LYS A 233 3.05 29.51 -3.93
N PHE A 234 2.48 29.30 -5.12
CA PHE A 234 2.11 27.96 -5.58
C PHE A 234 3.32 27.28 -6.20
N ILE A 235 3.60 26.06 -5.74
CA ILE A 235 4.71 25.26 -6.24
C ILE A 235 4.23 23.88 -6.66
N ARG A 236 4.98 23.31 -7.60
CA ARG A 236 5.05 21.88 -7.88
C ARG A 236 6.30 21.33 -7.22
N VAL A 237 6.16 20.28 -6.42
CA VAL A 237 7.29 19.62 -5.76
C VAL A 237 7.20 18.11 -5.89
N SER A 238 8.29 17.48 -6.32
CA SER A 238 8.45 16.03 -6.25
C SER A 238 8.97 15.58 -4.88
N VAL A 239 8.36 14.55 -4.31
CA VAL A 239 8.76 13.99 -3.02
C VAL A 239 9.00 12.49 -3.11
N SER A 240 9.99 12.00 -2.37
CA SER A 240 10.12 10.56 -2.13
C SER A 240 9.62 10.25 -0.72
N GLY A 241 8.59 9.42 -0.59
CA GLY A 241 7.89 9.20 0.67
C GLY A 241 7.22 10.48 1.16
N ASN A 242 7.69 11.02 2.30
CA ASN A 242 7.19 12.27 2.90
C ASN A 242 8.29 13.34 3.04
N GLU A 243 9.32 13.26 2.19
CA GLU A 243 10.49 14.11 2.24
C GLU A 243 10.86 14.67 0.85
N ILE A 244 11.16 15.97 0.82
CA ILE A 244 11.73 16.67 -0.32
C ILE A 244 13.26 16.49 -0.27
N LYS A 245 13.81 15.86 -1.29
CA LYS A 245 15.25 15.57 -1.41
C LYS A 245 15.96 16.68 -2.17
N GLU A 246 17.28 16.76 -2.06
CA GLU A 246 18.08 17.80 -2.73
C GLU A 246 17.91 17.83 -4.27
N LYS A 247 17.65 16.67 -4.88
CA LYS A 247 17.39 16.53 -6.33
C LYS A 247 15.90 16.62 -6.69
N SER A 248 15.01 16.96 -5.75
CA SER A 248 13.60 17.16 -6.03
C SER A 248 13.42 18.32 -7.00
N ASP A 249 12.50 18.16 -7.95
CA ASP A 249 12.06 19.24 -8.82
C ASP A 249 11.12 20.13 -8.02
N ILE A 250 11.52 21.38 -7.79
CA ILE A 250 10.74 22.42 -7.12
C ILE A 250 10.63 23.57 -8.10
N SER A 251 9.42 23.82 -8.59
CA SER A 251 9.13 24.89 -9.53
C SER A 251 7.86 25.63 -9.15
N GLU A 252 7.83 26.93 -9.43
CA GLU A 252 6.58 27.70 -9.30
C GLU A 252 5.57 27.18 -10.31
N CYS A 253 4.38 26.83 -9.83
CA CYS A 253 3.32 26.25 -10.65
C CYS A 253 1.98 26.51 -9.99
N ASN A 254 1.15 27.32 -10.65
CA ASN A 254 -0.22 27.60 -10.24
C ASN A 254 -1.24 26.78 -11.04
N GLU A 255 -0.80 25.75 -11.74
CA GLU A 255 -1.65 24.91 -12.59
C GLU A 255 -1.72 23.49 -12.06
N TYR A 256 -2.92 22.92 -12.08
CA TYR A 256 -3.17 21.57 -11.63
C TYR A 256 -4.04 20.82 -12.62
N ALA A 257 -3.61 19.61 -12.98
CA ALA A 257 -4.39 18.71 -13.82
C ALA A 257 -5.28 17.84 -12.92
N LEU A 258 -6.57 18.16 -12.86
CA LEU A 258 -7.55 17.33 -12.18
C LEU A 258 -7.86 16.11 -13.05
N ASN A 259 -7.42 14.93 -12.62
CA ASN A 259 -7.55 13.70 -13.41
C ASN A 259 -8.89 12.97 -13.19
N SER A 260 -9.55 13.23 -12.06
CA SER A 260 -10.83 12.62 -11.74
C SER A 260 -11.70 13.57 -10.91
N LEU A 261 -13.01 13.47 -11.08
CA LEU A 261 -13.98 14.09 -10.18
C LEU A 261 -14.16 13.19 -8.95
N SER A 262 -14.81 13.72 -7.91
CA SER A 262 -15.10 12.93 -6.70
C SER A 262 -15.85 11.63 -7.04
N GLU A 263 -15.66 10.58 -6.25
CA GLU A 263 -16.37 9.30 -6.41
C GLU A 263 -17.89 9.47 -6.38
N LYS A 264 -18.39 10.43 -5.58
CA LYS A 264 -19.81 10.76 -5.46
C LYS A 264 -20.40 11.46 -6.69
N CYS A 265 -19.55 11.99 -7.57
CA CYS A 265 -19.98 12.64 -8.79
C CYS A 265 -20.40 11.58 -9.81
N ARG A 266 -21.56 11.75 -10.44
CA ARG A 266 -22.07 10.85 -11.49
C ARG A 266 -21.30 10.95 -12.80
N LEU A 267 -20.42 11.95 -12.92
CA LEU A 267 -19.65 12.22 -14.11
C LEU A 267 -18.19 11.78 -13.92
N SER A 268 -17.56 11.30 -15.00
CA SER A 268 -16.11 11.09 -15.11
C SER A 268 -15.51 12.09 -16.09
N LEU A 269 -14.21 12.34 -15.92
CA LEU A 269 -13.42 13.15 -16.84
C LEU A 269 -12.84 12.24 -17.93
N LYS A 270 -13.15 12.53 -19.19
CA LYS A 270 -12.52 11.87 -20.36
C LYS A 270 -11.05 12.24 -20.51
N LYS A 271 -10.70 13.45 -20.06
CA LYS A 271 -9.34 13.99 -20.10
C LYS A 271 -9.11 14.92 -18.90
N PRO A 272 -7.85 15.09 -18.46
CA PRO A 272 -7.55 15.93 -17.31
C PRO A 272 -8.09 17.35 -17.48
N LEU A 273 -8.77 17.86 -16.46
CA LEU A 273 -9.26 19.22 -16.42
C LEU A 273 -8.17 20.13 -15.83
N ARG A 274 -7.68 21.06 -16.64
CA ARG A 274 -6.71 22.06 -16.19
C ARG A 274 -7.39 23.08 -15.28
N LEU A 275 -6.90 23.16 -14.05
CA LEU A 275 -7.28 24.15 -13.06
C LEU A 275 -6.15 25.18 -12.90
N ILE A 276 -6.53 26.45 -12.82
CA ILE A 276 -5.60 27.54 -12.53
C ILE A 276 -5.93 28.06 -11.13
N PHE A 277 -4.91 28.13 -10.28
CA PHE A 277 -5.02 28.55 -8.90
C PHE A 277 -4.54 29.99 -8.72
N SER A 278 -5.24 30.71 -7.87
CA SER A 278 -4.75 31.96 -7.29
C SER A 278 -5.19 32.05 -5.82
N TYR A 279 -4.53 32.92 -5.08
CA TYR A 279 -4.87 33.23 -3.70
C TYR A 279 -4.98 34.75 -3.57
N ASP A 280 -6.05 35.20 -2.95
CA ASP A 280 -6.29 36.60 -2.65
C ASP A 280 -5.99 36.85 -1.16
N GLU A 281 -5.00 37.69 -0.88
CA GLU A 281 -4.58 37.99 0.49
C GLU A 281 -5.57 38.92 1.21
N GLU A 282 -6.34 39.73 0.51
CA GLU A 282 -7.35 40.63 1.11
C GLU A 282 -8.59 39.85 1.54
N CYS A 283 -9.01 38.88 0.73
CA CYS A 283 -10.16 38.02 1.00
C CYS A 283 -9.80 36.75 1.79
N GLU A 284 -8.51 36.50 2.03
CA GLU A 284 -7.96 35.26 2.60
C GLU A 284 -8.49 33.97 1.93
N ALA A 285 -8.74 34.00 0.61
CA ALA A 285 -9.45 32.96 -0.10
C ALA A 285 -8.69 32.43 -1.33
N TYR A 286 -8.88 31.15 -1.61
CA TYR A 286 -8.40 30.49 -2.83
C TYR A 286 -9.42 30.65 -3.95
N PHE A 287 -8.93 31.03 -5.12
CA PHE A 287 -9.69 31.05 -6.36
C PHE A 287 -9.21 29.94 -7.27
N VAL A 288 -10.15 29.17 -7.81
CA VAL A 288 -9.86 28.09 -8.75
C VAL A 288 -10.67 28.31 -10.01
N ASN A 289 -9.97 28.45 -11.14
CA ASN A 289 -10.57 28.59 -12.45
C ASN A 289 -10.49 27.27 -13.21
N ALA A 290 -11.64 26.72 -13.59
CA ALA A 290 -11.78 25.66 -14.57
C ALA A 290 -12.23 26.24 -15.91
N GLY A 291 -11.27 26.75 -16.69
CA GLY A 291 -11.54 27.53 -17.90
C GLY A 291 -12.36 26.78 -18.95
N ALA A 292 -12.17 25.46 -19.06
CA ALA A 292 -12.96 24.63 -20.00
C ALA A 292 -14.47 24.69 -19.71
N PHE A 293 -14.86 24.92 -18.46
CA PHE A 293 -16.25 24.99 -18.02
C PHE A 293 -16.70 26.43 -17.76
N ASN A 294 -15.83 27.43 -17.97
CA ASN A 294 -16.04 28.81 -17.53
C ASN A 294 -16.43 28.91 -16.04
N LEU A 295 -15.90 28.01 -15.21
CA LEU A 295 -16.23 27.94 -13.79
C LEU A 295 -15.15 28.58 -12.94
N TRP A 296 -15.62 29.31 -11.93
CA TRP A 296 -14.81 29.88 -10.87
C TRP A 296 -15.37 29.46 -9.52
N THR A 297 -14.50 29.04 -8.62
CA THR A 297 -14.85 28.80 -7.22
C THR A 297 -13.97 29.65 -6.31
N CYS A 298 -14.52 30.01 -5.16
CA CYS A 298 -13.84 30.83 -4.16
C CYS A 298 -14.08 30.22 -2.80
N SER A 299 -13.02 29.83 -2.09
CA SER A 299 -13.15 29.13 -0.83
C SER A 299 -11.96 29.35 0.11
N PRO A 300 -12.13 29.26 1.45
CA PRO A 300 -11.01 29.42 2.40
C PRO A 300 -9.93 28.33 2.30
N SER A 301 -10.21 27.22 1.61
CA SER A 301 -9.23 26.16 1.38
C SER A 301 -9.24 25.68 -0.07
N LEU A 302 -8.05 25.35 -0.59
CA LEU A 302 -7.89 24.85 -1.94
C LEU A 302 -8.67 23.54 -2.16
N LYS A 303 -8.70 22.66 -1.15
CA LYS A 303 -9.51 21.43 -1.17
C LYS A 303 -10.98 21.71 -1.38
N THR A 304 -11.54 22.67 -0.64
CA THR A 304 -12.96 23.02 -0.76
C THR A 304 -13.24 23.67 -2.12
N ALA A 305 -12.38 24.59 -2.58
CA ALA A 305 -12.54 25.23 -3.89
C ALA A 305 -12.53 24.22 -5.04
N VAL A 306 -11.65 23.21 -5.01
CA VAL A 306 -11.64 22.12 -6.00
C VAL A 306 -12.85 21.19 -5.84
N ALA A 307 -13.31 20.93 -4.61
CA ALA A 307 -14.51 20.13 -4.39
C ALA A 307 -15.79 20.80 -4.94
N GLU A 308 -15.89 22.12 -4.86
CA GLU A 308 -17.00 22.90 -5.43
C GLU A 308 -17.06 22.79 -6.96
N ILE A 309 -15.91 22.65 -7.64
CA ILE A 309 -15.88 22.40 -9.10
C ILE A 309 -16.64 21.12 -9.45
N ASN A 310 -16.57 20.07 -8.62
CA ASN A 310 -17.31 18.83 -8.86
C ASN A 310 -18.83 19.07 -8.86
N GLY A 311 -19.34 19.78 -7.85
CA GLY A 311 -20.77 20.07 -7.74
C GLY A 311 -21.26 21.00 -8.87
N HIS A 312 -20.45 22.00 -9.22
CA HIS A 312 -20.76 22.89 -10.34
C HIS A 312 -20.72 22.16 -11.70
N ALA A 313 -19.82 21.20 -11.90
CA ALA A 313 -19.77 20.41 -13.12
C ALA A 313 -21.06 19.58 -13.32
N GLU A 314 -21.59 18.95 -12.27
CA GLU A 314 -22.87 18.24 -12.34
C GLU A 314 -24.04 19.16 -12.64
N TYR A 315 -24.07 20.33 -12.00
CA TYR A 315 -25.09 21.33 -12.27
C TYR A 315 -25.06 21.79 -13.73
N LEU A 316 -23.87 22.11 -14.26
CA LEU A 316 -23.70 22.51 -15.65
C LEU A 316 -24.07 21.39 -16.63
N TRP A 317 -23.77 20.14 -16.31
CA TRP A 317 -24.18 18.99 -17.13
C TRP A 317 -25.70 18.92 -17.27
N GLY A 318 -26.43 18.99 -16.15
CA GLY A 318 -27.90 18.98 -16.19
C GLY A 318 -28.49 20.20 -16.90
N ALA A 319 -27.90 21.37 -16.69
CA ALA A 319 -28.39 22.63 -17.25
C ALA A 319 -28.07 22.81 -18.75
N TYR A 320 -27.01 22.19 -19.27
CA TYR A 320 -26.56 22.42 -20.66
C TYR A 320 -26.39 21.13 -21.45
N ALA A 321 -25.69 20.12 -20.92
CA ALA A 321 -25.38 18.91 -21.68
C ALA A 321 -26.63 18.10 -22.05
N LEU A 322 -27.62 18.06 -21.15
CA LEU A 322 -28.88 17.34 -21.34
C LEU A 322 -29.95 18.12 -22.12
N GLN A 323 -29.74 19.41 -22.39
CA GLN A 323 -30.72 20.25 -23.11
C GLN A 323 -30.59 20.09 -24.63
N ASP A 324 -31.70 20.17 -25.35
CA ASP A 324 -31.66 20.24 -26.81
C ASP A 324 -30.96 21.51 -27.30
N ASN A 325 -30.20 21.43 -28.41
CA ASN A 325 -29.42 22.56 -28.91
C ASN A 325 -30.29 23.78 -29.26
N ASP A 326 -31.52 23.55 -29.73
CA ASP A 326 -32.45 24.61 -30.12
C ASP A 326 -32.96 25.42 -28.92
N ASN A 327 -32.82 24.88 -27.69
CA ASN A 327 -33.18 25.55 -26.44
C ASN A 327 -32.04 26.37 -25.84
N LEU A 328 -30.84 26.33 -26.43
CA LEU A 328 -29.65 27.01 -25.91
C LEU A 328 -29.25 28.17 -26.84
N GLU A 329 -28.93 29.31 -26.23
CA GLU A 329 -28.23 30.37 -26.94
C GLU A 329 -26.82 29.90 -27.38
N LYS A 330 -26.21 30.62 -28.32
CA LYS A 330 -24.91 30.27 -28.91
C LYS A 330 -23.82 30.00 -27.86
N SER A 331 -23.74 30.84 -26.82
CA SER A 331 -22.81 30.65 -25.70
C SER A 331 -23.08 29.37 -24.89
N GLY A 332 -24.35 29.00 -24.73
CA GLY A 332 -24.77 27.75 -24.10
C GLY A 332 -24.45 26.52 -24.96
N GLN A 333 -24.57 26.62 -26.28
CA GLN A 333 -24.16 25.58 -27.22
C GLN A 333 -22.64 25.35 -27.18
N ASP A 334 -21.86 26.43 -27.12
CA ASP A 334 -20.39 26.36 -26.97
C ASP A 334 -19.99 25.70 -25.64
N LEU A 335 -20.64 26.08 -24.53
CA LEU A 335 -20.41 25.44 -23.23
C LEU A 335 -20.81 23.96 -23.23
N LYS A 336 -21.95 23.61 -23.82
CA LYS A 336 -22.40 22.22 -23.98
C LYS A 336 -21.34 21.39 -24.71
N LYS A 337 -20.79 21.89 -25.81
CA LYS A 337 -19.71 21.21 -26.54
C LYS A 337 -18.50 20.97 -25.64
N ASN A 338 -18.06 21.98 -24.90
CA ASN A 338 -16.92 21.84 -23.99
C ASN A 338 -17.17 20.82 -22.88
N LEU A 339 -18.40 20.76 -22.31
CA LEU A 339 -18.78 19.76 -21.32
C LEU A 339 -18.73 18.34 -21.90
N LEU A 340 -19.34 18.11 -23.07
CA LEU A 340 -19.34 16.81 -23.75
C LEU A 340 -17.92 16.35 -24.17
N ASP A 341 -17.04 17.29 -24.49
CA ASP A 341 -15.63 17.04 -24.84
C ASP A 341 -14.75 16.65 -23.64
N HIS A 342 -15.18 16.91 -22.41
CA HIS A 342 -14.41 16.65 -21.19
C HIS A 342 -15.08 15.66 -20.23
N LEU A 343 -16.40 15.51 -20.30
CA LEU A 343 -17.20 14.74 -19.34
C LEU A 343 -18.01 13.64 -20.02
N GLU A 344 -18.29 12.59 -19.26
CA GLU A 344 -19.26 11.54 -19.54
C GLU A 344 -19.95 11.09 -18.25
N GLU A 345 -21.09 10.43 -18.38
CA GLU A 345 -21.75 9.76 -17.26
C GLU A 345 -21.02 8.45 -16.94
N LYS A 346 -20.82 8.18 -15.65
CA LYS A 346 -20.28 6.91 -15.18
C LYS A 346 -21.34 5.81 -15.37
N GLU A 347 -20.92 4.67 -15.92
CA GLU A 347 -21.75 3.47 -16.05
C GLU A 347 -22.08 2.82 -14.70
#